data_AF-A0A947ID74-F1
#
_entry.id   AF-A0A947ID74-F1
#
_cell.length_a   1.000
_cell.length_b   1.000
_cell.length_c   1.000
_cell.angle_alpha   90.00
_cell.angle_beta   90.00
_cell.angle_gamma   90.00
#
_symmetry.space_group_name_H-M   'P 1'
#
loop_
_entity.id
_entity.type
_entity.pdbx_description
1 polymer ?
#
loop_
_entity_poly.entity_id
_entity_poly.type
_entity_poly.pdbx_seq_one_letter_code
_entity_poly.pdbx_strand_id
1 'polypeptide(L)'
;MKSARGDFVRKLGCLRLELKHLDESVRANDVTGMEQRSRAIQDLLIDLVKSQRKLTRGEQAELRPRLAELRQQALLSLEASRRILDDSLEAMMVLVKCAQDAAGYGEKSGGSSFMIDRRA
;
A
#
# COMPACT_ATOMS: atom_id res chain seq x y z
N MET A 1 -26.07 24.59 -2.39
CA MET A 1 -25.19 23.81 -3.31
C MET A 1 -23.78 23.84 -2.75
N LYS A 2 -23.08 22.70 -2.60
CA LYS A 2 -21.67 22.69 -2.18
C LYS A 2 -20.81 23.21 -3.34
N SER A 3 -19.94 24.19 -3.09
CA SER A 3 -19.10 24.78 -4.14
C SER A 3 -17.99 23.80 -4.54
N ALA A 4 -17.65 23.72 -5.83
CA ALA A 4 -16.61 22.83 -6.35
C ALA A 4 -15.25 23.09 -5.65
N ARG A 5 -14.91 24.36 -5.42
CA ARG A 5 -13.74 24.76 -4.63
C ARG A 5 -13.80 24.27 -3.19
N GLY A 6 -14.94 24.44 -2.52
CA GLY A 6 -15.10 24.01 -1.12
C GLY A 6 -14.92 22.50 -0.97
N ASP A 7 -15.49 21.73 -1.88
CA ASP A 7 -15.32 20.26 -1.88
C ASP A 7 -13.88 19.86 -2.22
N PHE A 8 -13.22 20.55 -3.16
CA PHE A 8 -11.81 20.31 -3.48
C PHE A 8 -10.89 20.58 -2.29
N VAL A 9 -11.06 21.72 -1.61
CA VAL A 9 -10.29 22.08 -0.41
C VAL A 9 -10.54 21.10 0.73
N ARG A 10 -11.78 20.63 0.90
CA ARG A 10 -12.10 19.57 1.88
C ARG A 10 -11.32 18.29 1.56
N LYS A 11 -11.30 17.85 0.30
CA LYS A 11 -10.55 16.66 -0.14
C LYS A 11 -9.03 16.81 0.05
N LEU A 12 -8.47 18.01 -0.18
CA LEU A 12 -7.06 18.29 0.17
C LEU A 12 -6.82 18.14 1.68
N GLY A 13 -7.77 18.59 2.50
CA GLY A 13 -7.72 18.39 3.95
C GLY A 13 -7.74 16.91 4.34
N CYS A 14 -8.65 16.12 3.74
CA CYS A 14 -8.70 14.67 3.93
C CYS A 14 -7.39 14.00 3.52
N LEU A 15 -6.84 14.33 2.35
CA LEU A 15 -5.57 13.77 1.89
C LEU A 15 -4.44 14.01 2.90
N ARG A 16 -4.34 15.24 3.43
CA ARG A 16 -3.35 15.56 4.47
C ARG A 16 -3.54 14.74 5.74
N LEU A 17 -4.78 14.47 6.15
CA LEU A 17 -5.07 13.64 7.32
C LEU A 17 -4.70 12.18 7.08
N GLU A 18 -5.10 11.62 5.95
CA GLU A 18 -4.76 10.23 5.61
C GLU A 18 -3.24 10.01 5.50
N LEU A 19 -2.47 11.00 5.01
CA LEU A 19 -1.02 10.94 5.02
C LEU A 19 -0.44 10.87 6.43
N LYS A 20 -1.00 11.62 7.38
CA LYS A 20 -0.57 11.53 8.79
C LYS A 20 -0.91 10.16 9.39
N HIS A 21 -2.12 9.66 9.14
CA HIS A 21 -2.53 8.35 9.61
C HIS A 21 -1.69 7.22 8.99
N LEU A 22 -1.23 7.38 7.74
CA LEU A 22 -0.30 6.45 7.12
C LEU A 22 1.05 6.46 7.84
N ASP A 23 1.62 7.65 8.11
CA ASP A 23 2.86 7.76 8.87
C ASP A 23 2.74 7.15 10.28
N GLU A 24 1.59 7.32 10.94
CA GLU A 24 1.29 6.69 12.23
C GLU A 24 1.22 5.16 12.11
N SER A 25 0.57 4.64 11.06
CA SER A 25 0.47 3.19 10.80
C SER A 25 1.86 2.60 10.54
N VAL A 26 2.71 3.29 9.77
CA VAL A 26 4.11 2.92 9.52
C VAL A 26 4.89 2.86 10.84
N ARG A 27 4.78 3.88 11.69
CA ARG A 27 5.47 3.92 12.99
C ARG A 27 4.99 2.82 13.94
N ALA A 28 3.72 2.45 13.86
CA ALA A 28 3.13 1.39 14.67
C ALA A 28 3.39 -0.02 14.11
N ASN A 29 4.03 -0.16 12.95
CA ASN A 29 4.12 -1.41 12.18
C ASN A 29 2.74 -2.05 11.93
N ASP A 30 1.69 -1.23 11.81
CA ASP A 30 0.34 -1.69 11.51
C ASP A 30 0.18 -1.90 10.00
N VAL A 31 0.45 -3.13 9.54
CA VAL A 31 0.37 -3.55 8.13
C VAL A 31 -1.04 -3.32 7.57
N THR A 32 -2.08 -3.64 8.35
CA THR A 32 -3.48 -3.46 7.93
C THR A 32 -3.82 -1.97 7.80
N GLY A 33 -3.39 -1.16 8.76
CA GLY A 33 -3.49 0.29 8.70
C GLY A 33 -2.78 0.87 7.48
N MET A 34 -1.54 0.45 7.22
CA MET A 34 -0.76 0.89 6.04
C MET A 34 -1.49 0.61 4.73
N GLU A 35 -2.07 -0.58 4.57
CA GLU A 35 -2.83 -0.94 3.38
C GLU A 35 -4.08 -0.07 3.22
N GLN A 36 -4.89 0.04 4.28
CA GLN A 36 -6.14 0.81 4.26
C GLN A 36 -5.90 2.28 3.94
N ARG A 37 -4.92 2.91 4.59
CA ARG A 37 -4.56 4.31 4.38
C ARG A 37 -3.96 4.53 2.99
N SER A 38 -3.13 3.61 2.51
CA SER A 38 -2.58 3.67 1.15
C SER A 38 -3.67 3.68 0.08
N ARG A 39 -4.68 2.82 0.21
CA ARG A 39 -5.84 2.81 -0.70
C ARG A 39 -6.63 4.11 -0.63
N ALA A 40 -6.95 4.59 0.58
CA ALA A 40 -7.69 5.84 0.77
C ALA A 40 -6.97 7.06 0.17
N ILE A 41 -5.64 7.13 0.30
CA ILE A 41 -4.81 8.18 -0.31
C ILE A 41 -4.90 8.11 -1.84
N GLN A 42 -4.77 6.92 -2.43
CA GLN A 42 -4.85 6.75 -3.88
C GLN A 42 -6.22 7.18 -4.43
N ASP A 43 -7.30 6.77 -3.75
CA ASP A 43 -8.67 7.17 -4.12
C ASP A 43 -8.86 8.69 -4.05
N LEU A 44 -8.38 9.32 -2.96
CA LEU A 44 -8.42 10.77 -2.79
C LEU A 44 -7.63 11.51 -3.87
N LEU A 45 -6.45 11.01 -4.27
CA LEU A 45 -5.65 11.60 -5.36
C LEU A 45 -6.40 11.54 -6.69
N ILE A 46 -7.01 10.40 -7.02
CA ILE A 46 -7.82 10.23 -8.23
C ILE A 46 -9.00 11.22 -8.22
N ASP A 47 -9.67 11.34 -7.08
CA ASP A 47 -10.80 12.24 -6.89
C ASP A 47 -10.40 13.72 -6.99
N LEU A 48 -9.24 14.09 -6.47
CA LEU A 48 -8.67 15.44 -6.59
C LEU A 48 -8.38 15.76 -8.06
N VAL A 49 -7.77 14.83 -8.81
CA VAL A 49 -7.53 15.03 -10.26
C VAL A 49 -8.85 15.22 -11.03
N LYS A 50 -9.87 14.42 -10.72
CA LYS A 50 -11.20 14.54 -11.36
C LYS A 50 -11.88 15.86 -11.01
N SER A 51 -11.82 16.27 -9.75
CA SER A 51 -12.47 17.50 -9.27
C SER A 51 -11.74 18.78 -9.69
N GLN A 52 -10.43 18.73 -9.96
CA GLN A 52 -9.66 19.86 -10.47
C GLN A 52 -10.25 20.42 -11.78
N ARG A 53 -10.80 19.56 -12.64
CA ARG A 53 -11.45 19.95 -13.91
C ARG A 53 -12.72 20.79 -13.72
N LYS A 54 -13.30 20.77 -12.52
CA LYS A 54 -14.52 21.52 -12.16
C LYS A 54 -14.20 22.91 -11.57
N LEU A 55 -12.93 23.21 -11.34
CA LEU A 55 -12.48 24.50 -10.83
C LEU A 55 -12.28 25.50 -11.98
N THR A 56 -12.49 26.78 -11.71
CA THR A 56 -12.14 27.88 -12.61
C THR A 56 -10.61 28.00 -12.74
N ARG A 57 -10.12 28.69 -13.78
CA ARG A 57 -8.67 28.89 -13.98
C ARG A 57 -8.00 29.59 -12.80
N GLY A 58 -8.66 30.57 -12.17
CA GLY A 58 -8.15 31.28 -11.01
C GLY A 58 -8.00 30.37 -9.79
N GLU A 59 -9.02 29.56 -9.49
CA GLU A 59 -8.99 28.61 -8.39
C GLU A 59 -7.95 27.50 -8.62
N GLN A 60 -7.78 27.05 -9.86
CA GLN A 60 -6.73 26.10 -10.21
C GLN A 60 -5.34 26.69 -9.97
N ALA A 61 -5.10 27.93 -10.37
CA ALA A 61 -3.82 28.60 -10.15
C ALA A 61 -3.51 28.75 -8.65
N GLU A 62 -4.51 29.11 -7.84
CA GLU A 62 -4.39 29.26 -6.39
C GLU A 62 -4.10 27.92 -5.68
N LEU A 63 -4.78 26.85 -6.06
CA LEU A 63 -4.74 25.57 -5.34
C LEU A 63 -3.69 24.59 -5.86
N ARG A 64 -3.14 24.83 -7.07
CA ARG A 64 -2.15 23.95 -7.71
C ARG A 64 -0.89 23.73 -6.87
N PRO A 65 -0.26 24.74 -6.23
CA PRO A 65 0.94 24.52 -5.43
C PRO A 65 0.67 23.55 -4.27
N ARG A 66 -0.44 23.75 -3.56
CA ARG A 66 -0.83 22.91 -2.42
C ARG A 66 -1.18 21.48 -2.84
N LEU A 67 -1.86 21.30 -3.97
CA LEU A 67 -2.11 19.96 -4.51
C LEU A 67 -0.79 19.28 -4.91
N ALA A 68 0.13 20.00 -5.54
CA ALA A 68 1.41 19.46 -5.98
C ALA A 68 2.26 18.97 -4.80
N GLU A 69 2.36 19.78 -3.74
CA GLU A 69 3.08 19.43 -2.51
C GLU A 69 2.52 18.15 -1.87
N LEU A 70 1.20 18.11 -1.63
CA LEU A 70 0.56 16.94 -1.02
C LEU A 70 0.66 15.70 -1.91
N ARG A 71 0.61 15.86 -3.23
CA ARG A 71 0.82 14.75 -4.17
C ARG A 71 2.24 14.20 -4.08
N GLN A 72 3.25 15.05 -3.97
CA GLN A 72 4.64 14.62 -3.83
C GLN A 72 4.84 13.88 -2.50
N GLN A 73 4.31 14.41 -1.40
CA GLN A 73 4.32 13.74 -0.10
C GLN A 73 3.64 12.36 -0.19
N ALA A 74 2.46 12.30 -0.83
CA ALA A 74 1.75 11.04 -1.00
C ALA A 74 2.54 10.00 -1.79
N LEU A 75 3.23 10.40 -2.86
CA LEU A 75 4.06 9.46 -3.62
C LEU A 75 5.18 8.87 -2.76
N LEU A 76 5.87 9.70 -1.97
CA LEU A 76 6.94 9.24 -1.10
C LEU A 76 6.43 8.32 0.01
N SER A 77 5.35 8.71 0.70
CA SER A 77 4.76 7.89 1.77
C SER A 77 4.19 6.56 1.25
N LEU A 78 3.56 6.57 0.08
CA LEU A 78 3.05 5.34 -0.56
C LEU A 78 4.17 4.41 -0.99
N GLU A 79 5.27 4.95 -1.53
CA GLU A 79 6.42 4.12 -1.92
C GLU A 79 7.08 3.48 -0.70
N ALA A 80 7.27 4.24 0.38
CA ALA A 80 7.80 3.72 1.63
C ALA A 80 6.90 2.62 2.21
N SER A 81 5.59 2.87 2.26
CA SER A 81 4.61 1.91 2.77
C SER A 81 4.57 0.65 1.90
N ARG A 82 4.65 0.77 0.57
CA ARG A 82 4.70 -0.38 -0.34
C ARG A 82 5.86 -1.30 -0.01
N ARG A 83 7.07 -0.74 0.19
CA ARG A 83 8.26 -1.55 0.53
C ARG A 83 8.06 -2.34 1.82
N ILE A 84 7.51 -1.69 2.85
CA ILE A 84 7.22 -2.36 4.14
C ILE A 84 6.19 -3.49 3.96
N LEU A 85 5.16 -3.27 3.14
CA LEU A 85 4.15 -4.29 2.84
C LEU A 85 4.75 -5.46 2.05
N ASP A 86 5.62 -5.18 1.07
CA ASP A 86 6.32 -6.20 0.29
C ASP A 86 7.23 -7.05 1.21
N ASP A 87 8.01 -6.42 2.10
CA ASP A 87 8.86 -7.10 3.08
C ASP A 87 8.03 -7.96 4.05
N SER A 88 6.89 -7.43 4.50
CA SER A 88 5.97 -8.15 5.39
C SER A 88 5.35 -9.38 4.71
N LEU A 89 5.03 -9.26 3.42
CA LEU A 89 4.51 -10.37 2.61
C LEU A 89 5.56 -11.46 2.41
N GLU A 90 6.80 -11.08 2.09
CA GLU A 90 7.91 -12.03 1.95
C GLU A 90 8.15 -12.80 3.24
N ALA A 91 8.19 -12.10 4.38
CA ALA A 91 8.35 -12.73 5.69
C ALA A 91 7.21 -13.72 6.00
N MET A 92 5.96 -13.37 5.69
CA MET A 92 4.83 -14.28 5.85
C MET A 92 4.92 -15.50 4.95
N MET A 93 5.35 -15.35 3.69
CA MET A 93 5.54 -16.48 2.77
C MET A 93 6.61 -17.45 3.28
N VAL A 94 7.71 -16.94 3.82
CA VAL A 94 8.76 -17.76 4.45
C VAL A 94 8.20 -18.52 5.65
N LEU A 95 7.45 -17.85 6.53
CA LEU A 95 6.84 -18.49 7.70
C LEU A 95 5.86 -19.60 7.31
N VAL A 96 5.02 -19.38 6.30
CA VAL A 96 4.09 -20.39 5.78
C VAL A 96 4.86 -21.59 5.24
N LYS A 97 5.93 -21.37 4.47
CA LYS A 97 6.76 -22.46 3.94
C LYS A 97 7.41 -23.27 5.08
N CYS A 98 8.02 -22.60 6.05
CA CYS A 98 8.61 -23.27 7.21
C CYS A 98 7.57 -24.07 8.00
N ALA A 99 6.35 -23.56 8.15
CA ALA A 99 5.26 -24.27 8.81
C ALA A 99 4.80 -25.51 8.01
N GLN A 100 4.74 -25.42 6.67
CA GLN A 100 4.41 -26.55 5.80
C GLN A 100 5.48 -27.65 5.86
N ASP A 101 6.76 -27.27 5.84
CA ASP A 101 7.90 -28.17 5.96
C ASP A 101 7.89 -28.87 7.34
N ALA A 102 7.65 -28.12 8.42
CA ALA A 102 7.54 -28.67 9.78
C ALA A 102 6.31 -29.58 9.98
N ALA A 103 5.20 -29.30 9.28
CA ALA A 103 3.99 -30.11 9.33
C ALA A 103 4.02 -31.34 8.39
N GLY A 104 5.14 -31.58 7.69
CA GLY A 104 5.31 -32.74 6.80
C GLY A 104 4.49 -32.68 5.51
N TYR A 105 3.99 -31.50 5.12
CA TYR A 105 3.37 -31.26 3.82
C TYR A 105 4.45 -31.17 2.72
N GLY A 106 5.25 -32.22 2.58
CA GLY A 106 6.38 -32.33 1.65
C GLY A 106 6.98 -33.73 1.53
N GLU A 107 6.76 -34.64 2.49
CA GLU A 107 7.32 -36.01 2.48
C GLU A 107 6.51 -37.03 1.64
N LYS A 108 5.96 -36.61 0.50
CA LYS A 108 5.37 -37.54 -0.49
C LYS A 108 5.89 -37.29 -1.90
N SER A 109 7.20 -37.24 -2.09
CA SER A 109 7.81 -37.33 -3.43
C SER A 109 9.21 -37.95 -3.40
N GLY A 110 9.39 -39.04 -2.65
CA GLY A 110 10.69 -39.71 -2.50
C GLY A 110 10.57 -41.23 -2.36
N GLY A 111 9.77 -41.87 -3.21
CA GLY A 111 9.49 -43.30 -3.16
C GLY A 111 9.83 -44.03 -4.46
N SER A 112 11.02 -43.82 -5.04
CA SER A 112 11.57 -44.77 -6.02
C SER A 112 12.80 -45.42 -5.40
N SER A 113 12.56 -46.61 -4.85
CA SER A 113 13.56 -47.56 -4.37
C SER A 113 14.60 -47.84 -5.46
N PHE A 114 15.80 -47.26 -5.35
CA PHE A 114 16.97 -47.78 -6.02
C PHE A 114 17.47 -48.99 -5.22
N MET A 115 17.05 -50.19 -5.64
CA MET A 115 17.72 -51.43 -5.25
C MET A 115 19.14 -51.38 -5.83
N ILE A 116 20.13 -51.18 -4.96
CA ILE A 116 21.51 -51.55 -5.26
C ILE A 116 21.70 -52.95 -4.68
N ASP A 117 21.51 -53.95 -5.53
CA ASP A 117 21.86 -55.34 -5.23
C ASP A 117 23.39 -55.43 -5.14
N ARG A 118 23.92 -55.49 -3.91
CA ARG A 118 25.31 -55.90 -3.66
C ARG A 118 25.26 -57.33 -3.12
N ARG A 119 25.29 -58.29 -4.04
CA ARG A 119 25.70 -59.66 -3.76
C ARG A 119 27.03 -59.96 -4.47
N ALA A 120 27.98 -60.37 -3.63
CA ALA A 120 29.16 -61.22 -3.86
C ALA A 120 30.13 -60.85 -4.98
#